data_AF-A0A3D4F194-F1
#
_entry.id   AF-A0A3D4F194-F1
#
_cell.length_a   1.000
_cell.length_b   1.000
_cell.length_c   1.000
_cell.angle_alpha   90.00
_cell.angle_beta   90.00
_cell.angle_gamma   90.00
#
_symmetry.space_group_name_H-M   'P 1'
#
loop_
_entity.id
_entity.type
_entity.pdbx_description
1 polymer ?
#
loop_
_entity_poly.entity_id
_entity_poly.type
_entity_poly.pdbx_seq_one_letter_code
_entity_poly.pdbx_strand_id
1 'polypeptide(L)'
;MLLASCILVLIGCVDRQITSSLVQTASVEGRRYAKEVDAQSPFETVEMPWIEAGELIKERNPSFISASRNFSEALVGKPLVSELTREVKNTVAESFSSMLDIDTLVSSLKAPSIEIPKRIASISRLKDVSHEVKQGAWEDAGKSVDAELEMRKVEVQLHRLMRTGKLIDRELANALRTPKLDPDAEQNPDPKFIGALAAWRASLKKERSNWLTEIRNLFDAEYHDVHFIPDDSGLPTYRNAANPDLGKWRRWCHLRRSKELIGKLTLSHQESKPTLPGTSFVAKSLKQMVNQNTESTVVRKTDSVRQEVRTLIQSWRSMKETQEEAELLEELTDDLPLQTQGDIKARQKIFQLRKAEIKYVSVVWLLDEDCWRNPAAGNSTVTIK
;
A
#
# COMPACT_ATOMS: atom_id res chain seq x y z
N MET A 1 45.02 55.67 13.50
CA MET A 1 44.25 54.82 14.42
C MET A 1 42.75 54.67 14.08
N LEU A 2 42.24 55.16 12.94
CA LEU A 2 40.79 55.15 12.63
C LEU A 2 40.28 54.01 11.73
N LEU A 3 41.16 53.19 11.15
CA LEU A 3 40.76 52.11 10.22
C LEU A 3 40.53 50.74 10.91
N ALA A 4 41.14 50.49 12.08
CA ALA A 4 40.99 49.22 12.80
C ALA A 4 39.66 49.10 13.57
N SER A 5 39.10 50.21 14.06
CA SER A 5 37.82 50.21 14.77
C SER A 5 36.60 50.02 13.87
N CYS A 6 36.67 50.39 12.58
CA CYS A 6 35.55 50.19 11.65
C CYS A 6 35.37 48.71 11.23
N ILE A 7 36.46 47.94 11.19
CA ILE A 7 36.41 46.51 10.80
C ILE A 7 35.88 45.65 11.95
N LEU A 8 36.24 45.95 13.20
CA LEU A 8 35.74 45.23 14.40
C LEU A 8 34.24 45.48 14.66
N VAL A 9 33.72 46.67 14.36
CA VAL A 9 32.29 46.97 14.48
C VAL A 9 31.46 46.24 13.42
N LEU A 10 31.98 46.11 12.19
CA LEU A 10 31.29 45.39 11.11
C LEU A 10 31.27 43.87 11.33
N ILE A 11 32.36 43.27 11.83
CA ILE A 11 32.41 41.85 12.18
C ILE A 11 31.45 41.57 13.36
N GLY A 12 31.44 42.42 14.39
CA GLY A 12 30.51 42.30 15.52
C GLY A 12 29.03 42.49 15.13
N CYS A 13 28.73 43.35 14.13
CA CYS A 13 27.37 43.51 13.62
C CYS A 13 26.92 42.33 12.75
N VAL A 14 27.80 41.79 11.89
CA VAL A 14 27.50 40.63 11.05
C VAL A 14 27.32 39.38 11.89
N ASP A 15 28.21 39.11 12.86
CA ASP A 15 28.06 37.97 13.78
C ASP A 15 26.78 38.08 14.61
N ARG A 16 26.46 39.28 15.12
CA ARG A 16 25.25 39.51 15.92
C ARG A 16 23.97 39.39 15.09
N GLN A 17 24.01 39.78 13.81
CA GLN A 17 22.90 39.64 12.89
C GLN A 17 22.69 38.17 12.47
N ILE A 18 23.76 37.43 12.18
CA ILE A 18 23.71 35.98 11.90
C ILE A 18 23.21 35.21 13.14
N THR A 19 23.73 35.53 14.32
CA THR A 19 23.30 34.91 15.58
C THR A 19 21.84 35.23 15.88
N SER A 20 21.39 36.47 15.66
CA SER A 20 19.99 36.86 15.85
C SER A 20 19.05 36.16 14.87
N SER A 21 19.47 35.98 13.62
CA SER A 21 18.71 35.26 12.60
C SER A 21 18.63 33.77 12.93
N LEU A 22 19.74 33.15 13.36
CA LEU A 22 19.76 31.75 13.80
C LEU A 22 18.86 31.53 15.02
N VAL A 23 18.92 32.43 16.01
CA VAL A 23 18.07 32.36 17.21
C VAL A 23 16.60 32.57 16.86
N GLN A 24 16.26 33.47 15.93
CA GLN A 24 14.89 33.65 15.45
C GLN A 24 14.39 32.41 14.70
N THR A 25 15.18 31.85 13.78
CA THR A 25 14.83 30.62 13.05
C THR A 25 14.64 29.45 14.02
N ALA A 26 15.58 29.23 14.94
CA ALA A 26 15.48 28.18 15.96
C ALA A 26 14.26 28.40 16.89
N SER A 27 13.92 29.65 17.22
CA SER A 27 12.74 29.96 18.02
C SER A 27 11.43 29.70 17.28
N VAL A 28 11.37 29.96 15.97
CA VAL A 28 10.21 29.64 15.12
C VAL A 28 10.06 28.14 14.94
N GLU A 29 11.15 27.43 14.64
CA GLU A 29 11.18 25.97 14.53
C GLU A 29 10.80 25.30 15.85
N GLY A 30 11.37 25.76 16.97
CA GLY A 30 11.04 25.26 18.31
C GLY A 30 9.57 25.45 18.67
N ARG A 31 8.96 26.60 18.32
CA ARG A 31 7.52 26.82 18.52
C ARG A 31 6.65 25.95 17.62
N ARG A 32 7.09 25.70 16.39
CA ARG A 32 6.38 24.81 15.46
C ARG A 32 6.41 23.37 15.98
N TYR A 33 7.58 22.90 16.40
CA TYR A 33 7.76 21.58 16.99
C TYR A 33 6.98 21.43 18.30
N ALA A 34 6.97 22.43 19.19
CA ALA A 34 6.17 22.39 20.41
C ALA A 34 4.67 22.24 20.13
N LYS A 35 4.12 23.01 19.16
CA LYS A 35 2.73 22.86 18.73
C LYS A 35 2.44 21.50 18.11
N GLU A 36 3.40 20.94 17.39
CA GLU A 36 3.30 19.61 16.80
C GLU A 36 3.25 18.54 17.89
N VAL A 37 4.15 18.62 18.88
CA VAL A 37 4.18 17.74 20.06
C VAL A 37 2.89 17.87 20.86
N ASP A 38 2.39 19.08 21.11
CA ASP A 38 1.10 19.28 21.79
C ASP A 38 -0.05 18.59 21.03
N ALA A 39 -0.05 18.69 19.69
CA ALA A 39 -1.02 18.02 18.82
C ALA A 39 -0.82 16.49 18.71
N GLN A 40 0.34 15.96 19.11
CA GLN A 40 0.61 14.52 19.21
C GLN A 40 0.11 13.92 20.52
N SER A 41 -0.39 14.73 21.47
CA SER A 41 -0.90 14.27 22.76
C SER A 41 0.02 13.25 23.45
N PRO A 42 1.24 13.65 23.86
CA PRO A 42 2.23 12.74 24.45
C PRO A 42 1.84 12.23 25.85
N PHE A 43 0.75 12.75 26.43
CA PHE A 43 0.29 12.38 27.77
C PHE A 43 -1.14 11.82 27.83
N GLU A 44 -1.94 11.93 26.76
CA GLU A 44 -3.32 11.43 26.74
C GLU A 44 -3.56 10.53 25.53
N THR A 45 -4.44 9.54 25.69
CA THR A 45 -4.84 8.65 24.59
C THR A 45 -5.53 9.44 23.49
N VAL A 46 -5.08 9.25 22.26
CA VAL A 46 -5.68 9.86 21.07
C VAL A 46 -6.75 8.94 20.51
N GLU A 47 -7.97 9.44 20.42
CA GLU A 47 -9.08 8.80 19.72
C GLU A 47 -9.07 9.24 18.24
N MET A 48 -8.95 8.30 17.30
CA MET A 48 -8.77 8.64 15.88
C MET A 48 -9.63 7.74 14.97
N PRO A 49 -10.61 8.30 14.24
CA PRO A 49 -11.31 7.59 13.17
C PRO A 49 -10.37 7.04 12.11
N TRP A 50 -10.74 5.94 11.46
CA TRP A 50 -9.91 5.34 10.40
C TRP A 50 -9.72 6.31 9.22
N ILE A 51 -10.77 7.06 8.86
CA ILE A 51 -10.67 8.06 7.79
C ILE A 51 -9.69 9.18 8.15
N GLU A 52 -9.70 9.64 9.39
CA GLU A 52 -8.79 10.70 9.87
C GLU A 52 -7.35 10.21 9.88
N ALA A 53 -7.11 9.00 10.37
CA ALA A 53 -5.80 8.36 10.32
C ALA A 53 -5.28 8.25 8.87
N GLY A 54 -6.17 7.96 7.92
CA GLY A 54 -5.88 7.90 6.49
C GLY A 54 -5.48 9.24 5.88
N GLU A 55 -6.10 10.35 6.31
CA GLU A 55 -5.68 11.69 5.89
C GLU A 55 -4.38 12.13 6.58
N LEU A 56 -4.25 11.83 7.87
CA LEU A 56 -3.11 12.25 8.68
C LEU A 56 -1.79 11.63 8.21
N ILE A 57 -1.79 10.37 7.73
CA ILE A 57 -0.57 9.77 7.15
C ILE A 57 -0.08 10.54 5.92
N LYS A 58 -0.96 11.23 5.18
CA LYS A 58 -0.57 11.99 3.99
C LYS A 58 0.22 13.25 4.34
N GLU A 59 0.01 13.76 5.55
CA GLU A 59 0.67 14.97 6.06
C GLU A 59 1.87 14.66 6.95
N ARG A 60 1.91 13.49 7.59
CA ARG A 60 2.93 13.16 8.59
C ARG A 60 3.90 12.06 8.21
N ASN A 61 3.49 11.07 7.40
CA ASN A 61 4.40 9.98 7.05
C ASN A 61 5.46 10.45 6.03
N PRO A 62 6.76 10.49 6.36
CA PRO A 62 7.78 11.03 5.46
C PRO A 62 7.88 10.29 4.13
N SER A 63 7.66 8.97 4.15
CA SER A 63 7.66 8.14 2.94
C SER A 63 6.48 8.46 2.04
N PHE A 64 5.28 8.64 2.59
CA PHE A 64 4.10 9.04 1.83
C PHE A 64 4.26 10.43 1.25
N ILE A 65 4.71 11.41 2.04
CA ILE A 65 4.93 12.79 1.59
C ILE A 65 5.96 12.82 0.45
N SER A 66 7.09 12.15 0.64
CA SER A 66 8.15 12.05 -0.38
C SER A 66 7.63 11.39 -1.65
N ALA A 67 6.90 10.27 -1.53
CA ALA A 67 6.29 9.59 -2.66
C ALA A 67 5.26 10.48 -3.38
N SER A 68 4.34 11.10 -2.65
CA SER A 68 3.33 12.01 -3.21
C SER A 68 3.95 13.21 -3.95
N ARG A 69 5.04 13.76 -3.39
CA ARG A 69 5.82 14.82 -4.05
C ARG A 69 6.47 14.31 -5.34
N ASN A 70 7.12 13.15 -5.30
CA ASN A 70 7.74 12.53 -6.48
C ASN A 70 6.69 12.20 -7.56
N PHE A 71 5.50 11.73 -7.16
CA PHE A 71 4.37 11.49 -8.04
C PHE A 71 3.93 12.77 -8.75
N SER A 72 3.78 13.85 -7.98
CA SER A 72 3.38 15.16 -8.50
C SER A 72 4.45 15.77 -9.42
N GLU A 73 5.72 15.78 -9.01
CA GLU A 73 6.84 16.29 -9.80
C GLU A 73 7.06 15.52 -11.12
N ALA A 74 6.77 14.22 -11.11
CA ALA A 74 6.79 13.40 -12.31
C ALA A 74 5.71 13.80 -13.33
N LEU A 75 4.57 14.35 -12.89
CA LEU A 75 3.40 14.63 -13.73
C LEU A 75 3.18 16.12 -14.05
N VAL A 76 3.56 17.03 -13.16
CA VAL A 76 3.30 18.47 -13.28
C VAL A 76 3.96 19.06 -14.54
N GLY A 77 3.15 19.72 -15.38
CA GLY A 77 3.59 20.35 -16.61
C GLY A 77 4.03 19.37 -17.70
N LYS A 78 3.81 18.06 -17.52
CA LYS A 78 4.27 16.99 -18.42
C LYS A 78 3.08 16.13 -18.89
N PRO A 79 2.18 16.67 -19.73
CA PRO A 79 1.01 15.93 -20.22
C PRO A 79 1.39 14.62 -20.92
N LEU A 80 2.52 14.62 -21.61
CA LEU A 80 3.06 13.45 -22.30
C LEU A 80 3.51 12.34 -21.32
N VAL A 81 3.97 12.67 -20.11
CA VAL A 81 4.31 11.68 -19.07
C VAL A 81 3.03 11.07 -18.50
N SER A 82 2.00 11.89 -18.25
CA SER A 82 0.70 11.39 -17.82
C SER A 82 0.08 10.44 -18.85
N GLU A 83 0.13 10.83 -20.14
CA GLU A 83 -0.33 10.00 -21.24
C GLU A 83 0.48 8.72 -21.38
N LEU A 84 1.80 8.79 -21.26
CA LEU A 84 2.69 7.63 -21.27
C LEU A 84 2.36 6.66 -20.12
N THR A 85 2.29 7.15 -18.88
CA THR A 85 1.95 6.34 -17.71
C THR A 85 0.58 5.69 -17.87
N ARG A 86 -0.41 6.42 -18.41
CA ARG A 86 -1.76 5.91 -18.69
C ARG A 86 -1.74 4.82 -19.76
N GLU A 87 -1.06 5.03 -20.88
CA GLU A 87 -1.00 4.06 -21.97
C GLU A 87 -0.17 2.82 -21.60
N VAL A 88 0.87 2.95 -20.75
CA VAL A 88 1.57 1.80 -20.15
C VAL A 88 0.60 0.99 -19.28
N LYS A 89 -0.12 1.63 -18.35
CA LYS A 89 -1.10 0.96 -17.48
C LYS A 89 -2.18 0.27 -18.30
N ASN A 90 -2.69 0.93 -19.34
CA ASN A 90 -3.66 0.35 -20.27
C ASN A 90 -3.08 -0.83 -21.06
N THR A 91 -1.84 -0.72 -21.55
CA THR A 91 -1.17 -1.79 -22.29
C THR A 91 -0.97 -3.00 -21.40
N VAL A 92 -0.54 -2.83 -20.15
CA VAL A 92 -0.50 -3.91 -19.14
C VAL A 92 -1.91 -4.47 -18.95
N ALA A 93 -2.90 -3.63 -18.73
CA ALA A 93 -4.29 -4.03 -18.54
C ALA A 93 -4.97 -4.64 -19.78
N GLU A 94 -4.40 -4.56 -20.98
CA GLU A 94 -4.91 -5.19 -22.21
C GLU A 94 -4.10 -6.42 -22.63
N SER A 95 -2.78 -6.40 -22.42
CA SER A 95 -1.86 -7.46 -22.87
C SER A 95 -2.04 -8.77 -22.11
N PHE A 96 -2.50 -8.68 -20.87
CA PHE A 96 -2.86 -9.86 -20.08
C PHE A 96 -4.15 -10.55 -20.59
N SER A 97 -4.97 -9.91 -21.45
CA SER A 97 -6.02 -10.59 -22.22
C SER A 97 -5.48 -11.37 -23.42
N SER A 98 -4.29 -11.02 -23.92
CA SER A 98 -3.83 -11.37 -25.27
C SER A 98 -2.49 -12.11 -25.31
N MET A 99 -2.13 -12.84 -24.25
CA MET A 99 -0.96 -13.74 -24.20
C MET A 99 0.43 -13.10 -24.31
N LEU A 100 0.59 -11.77 -24.26
CA LEU A 100 1.89 -11.13 -24.42
C LEU A 100 2.57 -10.89 -23.06
N ASP A 101 3.75 -11.47 -22.86
CA ASP A 101 4.62 -11.11 -21.73
C ASP A 101 5.38 -9.79 -22.01
N ILE A 102 5.97 -9.21 -20.96
CA ILE A 102 6.63 -7.89 -21.03
C ILE A 102 7.77 -7.89 -22.08
N ASP A 103 8.51 -9.00 -22.21
CA ASP A 103 9.59 -9.10 -23.21
C ASP A 103 9.04 -9.12 -24.64
N THR A 104 7.94 -9.84 -24.86
CA THR A 104 7.26 -9.88 -26.16
C THR A 104 6.66 -8.51 -26.52
N LEU A 105 6.13 -7.77 -25.54
CA LEU A 105 5.65 -6.40 -25.72
C LEU A 105 6.78 -5.45 -26.13
N VAL A 106 7.93 -5.51 -25.44
CA VAL A 106 9.11 -4.69 -25.75
C VAL A 106 9.64 -5.02 -27.14
N SER A 107 9.77 -6.30 -27.48
CA SER A 107 10.20 -6.76 -28.81
C SER A 107 9.25 -6.27 -29.92
N SER A 108 7.94 -6.31 -29.68
CA SER A 108 6.91 -5.83 -30.61
C SER A 108 6.98 -4.30 -30.82
N LEU A 109 7.44 -3.55 -29.83
CA LEU A 109 7.68 -2.11 -29.94
C LEU A 109 8.99 -1.79 -30.69
N LYS A 110 10.04 -2.62 -30.54
CA LYS A 110 11.31 -2.49 -31.27
C LYS A 110 11.16 -2.82 -32.76
N ALA A 111 10.46 -3.91 -33.08
CA ALA A 111 10.27 -4.39 -34.45
C ALA A 111 8.81 -4.86 -34.61
N PRO A 112 7.92 -4.03 -35.18
CA PRO A 112 6.55 -4.46 -35.43
C PRO A 112 6.56 -5.55 -36.49
N SER A 113 6.39 -6.80 -36.09
CA SER A 113 6.01 -7.83 -37.04
C SER A 113 4.58 -7.54 -37.52
N ILE A 114 4.25 -8.01 -38.72
CA ILE A 114 2.88 -7.97 -39.28
C ILE A 114 1.90 -8.73 -38.37
N GLU A 115 2.41 -9.45 -37.37
CA GLU A 115 1.71 -10.34 -36.45
C GLU A 115 1.28 -9.69 -35.13
N ILE A 116 1.51 -8.38 -34.88
CA ILE A 116 0.86 -7.71 -33.74
C ILE A 116 -0.66 -7.84 -33.96
N PRO A 117 -1.40 -8.57 -33.10
CA PRO A 117 -2.80 -8.79 -33.33
C PRO A 117 -3.52 -7.44 -33.46
N LYS A 118 -4.44 -7.32 -34.43
CA LYS A 118 -5.33 -6.16 -34.63
C LYS A 118 -6.11 -5.72 -33.36
N ARG A 119 -5.98 -6.46 -32.26
CA ARG A 119 -6.72 -6.32 -31.01
C ARG A 119 -6.08 -5.39 -29.97
N ILE A 120 -4.90 -4.82 -30.21
CA ILE A 120 -4.22 -4.02 -29.17
C ILE A 120 -3.96 -2.59 -29.66
N ALA A 121 -5.03 -1.78 -29.62
CA ALA A 121 -4.94 -0.34 -29.90
C ALA A 121 -3.98 0.38 -28.93
N SER A 122 -3.84 -0.13 -27.70
CA SER A 122 -2.91 0.42 -26.69
C SER A 122 -1.44 0.31 -27.08
N ILE A 123 -0.97 -0.75 -27.75
CA ILE A 123 0.42 -0.86 -28.21
C ILE A 123 0.73 0.18 -29.29
N SER A 124 -0.22 0.42 -30.20
CA SER A 124 -0.06 1.47 -31.22
C SER A 124 0.01 2.86 -30.61
N ARG A 125 -0.84 3.16 -29.61
CA ARG A 125 -0.82 4.44 -28.88
C ARG A 125 0.43 4.60 -28.02
N LEU A 126 0.85 3.54 -27.32
CA LEU A 126 2.08 3.52 -26.54
C LEU A 126 3.30 3.77 -27.44
N LYS A 127 3.29 3.28 -28.68
CA LYS A 127 4.33 3.55 -29.67
C LYS A 127 4.32 5.00 -30.16
N ASP A 128 3.14 5.55 -30.47
CA ASP A 128 2.98 6.97 -30.85
C ASP A 128 3.56 7.88 -29.76
N VAL A 129 3.12 7.67 -28.52
CA VAL A 129 3.63 8.41 -27.35
C VAL A 129 5.13 8.17 -27.15
N SER A 130 5.60 6.92 -27.23
CA SER A 130 7.03 6.56 -27.10
C SER A 130 7.92 7.28 -28.12
N HIS A 131 7.45 7.47 -29.35
CA HIS A 131 8.17 8.19 -30.39
C HIS A 131 8.27 9.69 -30.10
N GLU A 132 7.24 10.27 -29.50
CA GLU A 132 7.16 11.69 -29.14
C GLU A 132 7.91 12.02 -27.84
N VAL A 133 8.09 11.03 -26.98
CA VAL A 133 8.71 11.16 -25.65
C VAL A 133 10.24 11.27 -25.72
N LYS A 134 10.81 12.13 -24.86
CA LYS A 134 12.26 12.18 -24.57
C LYS A 134 12.60 11.22 -23.41
N GLN A 135 13.87 10.83 -23.29
CA GLN A 135 14.33 9.92 -22.21
C GLN A 135 13.88 10.37 -20.81
N GLY A 136 13.94 11.66 -20.48
CA GLY A 136 13.50 12.17 -19.17
C GLY A 136 12.02 11.88 -18.85
N ALA A 137 11.15 11.77 -19.86
CA ALA A 137 9.74 11.47 -19.64
C ALA A 137 9.49 9.96 -19.36
N TRP A 138 10.38 9.06 -19.78
CA TRP A 138 10.39 7.66 -19.34
C TRP A 138 10.82 7.52 -17.88
N GLU A 139 11.87 8.24 -17.50
CA GLU A 139 12.36 8.29 -16.12
C GLU A 139 11.27 8.85 -15.18
N ASP A 140 10.58 9.91 -15.60
CA ASP A 140 9.48 10.50 -14.85
C ASP A 140 8.26 9.56 -14.76
N ALA A 141 7.89 8.87 -15.85
CA ALA A 141 6.83 7.86 -15.79
C ALA A 141 7.17 6.73 -14.79
N GLY A 142 8.43 6.29 -14.77
CA GLY A 142 8.92 5.30 -13.80
C GLY A 142 8.81 5.81 -12.36
N LYS A 143 9.26 7.05 -12.11
CA LYS A 143 9.15 7.70 -10.80
C LYS A 143 7.70 7.83 -10.33
N SER A 144 6.77 8.14 -11.23
CA SER A 144 5.34 8.23 -10.92
C SER A 144 4.78 6.87 -10.46
N VAL A 145 5.06 5.79 -11.20
CA VAL A 145 4.56 4.46 -10.80
C VAL A 145 5.21 3.97 -9.50
N ASP A 146 6.50 4.25 -9.30
CA ASP A 146 7.22 3.93 -8.06
C ASP A 146 6.63 4.64 -6.86
N ALA A 147 6.38 5.94 -7.01
CA ALA A 147 5.75 6.75 -5.98
C ALA A 147 4.35 6.24 -5.62
N GLU A 148 3.52 5.89 -6.61
CA GLU A 148 2.18 5.34 -6.34
C GLU A 148 2.25 4.02 -5.57
N LEU A 149 3.21 3.15 -5.89
CA LEU A 149 3.40 1.90 -5.17
C LEU A 149 3.84 2.14 -3.71
N GLU A 150 4.72 3.11 -3.46
CA GLU A 150 5.14 3.45 -2.09
C GLU A 150 3.99 4.06 -1.27
N MET A 151 3.16 4.93 -1.87
CA MET A 151 1.96 5.45 -1.20
C MET A 151 1.03 4.31 -0.76
N ARG A 152 0.72 3.35 -1.66
CA ARG A 152 -0.13 2.19 -1.33
C ARG A 152 0.47 1.31 -0.23
N LYS A 153 1.79 1.13 -0.18
CA LYS A 153 2.44 0.35 0.89
C LYS A 153 2.22 0.98 2.26
N VAL A 154 2.34 2.31 2.36
CA VAL A 154 2.09 3.05 3.60
C VAL A 154 0.62 2.91 4.01
N GLU A 155 -0.32 3.06 3.09
CA GLU A 155 -1.76 2.88 3.35
C GLU A 155 -2.09 1.45 3.81
N VAL A 156 -1.54 0.42 3.15
CA VAL A 156 -1.70 -0.98 3.59
C VAL A 156 -1.12 -1.21 4.98
N GLN A 157 0.04 -0.62 5.28
CA GLN A 157 0.64 -0.70 6.61
C GLN A 157 -0.25 -0.05 7.67
N LEU A 158 -0.85 1.11 7.36
CA LEU A 158 -1.80 1.77 8.25
C LEU A 158 -3.01 0.88 8.54
N HIS A 159 -3.68 0.34 7.51
CA HIS A 159 -4.84 -0.53 7.70
C HIS A 159 -4.52 -1.82 8.46
N ARG A 160 -3.32 -2.39 8.25
CA ARG A 160 -2.80 -3.51 9.05
C ARG A 160 -2.75 -3.13 10.53
N LEU A 161 -2.21 -1.96 10.84
CA LEU A 161 -2.03 -1.47 12.19
C LEU A 161 -3.37 -1.13 12.86
N MET A 162 -4.29 -0.44 12.18
CA MET A 162 -5.65 -0.18 12.69
C MET A 162 -6.35 -1.47 13.12
N ARG A 163 -6.31 -2.50 12.27
CA ARG A 163 -6.96 -3.80 12.54
C ARG A 163 -6.26 -4.58 13.64
N THR A 164 -4.93 -4.50 13.71
CA THR A 164 -4.14 -5.12 14.77
C THR A 164 -4.44 -4.47 16.12
N GLY A 165 -4.54 -3.13 16.17
CA GLY A 165 -4.93 -2.39 17.37
C GLY A 165 -6.30 -2.82 17.87
N LYS A 166 -7.31 -2.82 16.98
CA LYS A 166 -8.66 -3.32 17.29
C LYS A 166 -8.66 -4.75 17.85
N LEU A 167 -7.84 -5.63 17.28
CA LEU A 167 -7.71 -7.02 17.75
C LEU A 167 -7.09 -7.09 19.15
N ILE A 168 -6.01 -6.35 19.40
CA ILE A 168 -5.35 -6.28 20.72
C ILE A 168 -6.32 -5.72 21.77
N ASP A 169 -7.04 -4.64 21.44
CA ASP A 169 -7.99 -4.00 22.35
C ASP A 169 -9.15 -4.96 22.70
N ARG A 170 -9.67 -5.71 21.72
CA ARG A 170 -10.67 -6.76 21.95
C ARG A 170 -10.16 -7.84 22.90
N GLU A 171 -8.95 -8.36 22.69
CA GLU A 171 -8.40 -9.40 23.56
C GLU A 171 -8.04 -8.88 24.95
N LEU A 172 -7.58 -7.64 25.07
CA LEU A 172 -7.36 -6.99 26.37
C LEU A 172 -8.68 -6.87 27.13
N ALA A 173 -9.75 -6.40 26.48
CA ALA A 173 -11.07 -6.32 27.08
C ALA A 173 -11.55 -7.71 27.55
N ASN A 174 -11.42 -8.74 26.72
CA ASN A 174 -11.80 -10.11 27.06
C ASN A 174 -10.96 -10.69 28.20
N ALA A 175 -9.65 -10.44 28.22
CA ALA A 175 -8.77 -10.88 29.29
C ALA A 175 -9.02 -10.12 30.61
N LEU A 176 -9.58 -8.91 30.57
CA LEU A 176 -9.94 -8.10 31.74
C LEU A 176 -11.30 -8.45 32.33
N ARG A 177 -12.21 -9.08 31.55
CA ARG A 177 -13.49 -9.57 32.09
C ARG A 177 -13.22 -10.45 33.30
N THR A 178 -13.79 -10.08 34.43
CA THR A 178 -13.63 -10.80 35.69
C THR A 178 -14.17 -12.22 35.49
N PRO A 179 -13.43 -13.28 35.85
CA PRO A 179 -14.01 -14.61 35.91
C PRO A 179 -15.25 -14.55 36.79
N LYS A 180 -16.41 -15.01 36.31
CA LYS A 180 -17.54 -15.26 37.19
C LYS A 180 -17.11 -16.39 38.11
N LEU A 181 -16.57 -16.03 39.27
CA LEU A 181 -16.47 -16.94 40.40
C LEU A 181 -17.91 -17.29 40.73
N ASP A 182 -18.23 -18.58 40.65
CA ASP A 182 -19.48 -19.09 41.18
C ASP A 182 -19.54 -18.67 42.67
N PRO A 183 -20.51 -17.85 43.09
CA PRO A 183 -20.60 -17.37 44.47
C PRO A 183 -20.73 -18.52 45.49
N ASP A 184 -21.14 -19.71 45.03
CA ASP A 184 -21.25 -20.92 45.84
C ASP A 184 -20.01 -21.84 45.72
N ALA A 185 -19.03 -21.51 44.88
CA ALA A 185 -17.77 -22.26 44.82
C ALA A 185 -16.87 -21.86 46.00
N GLU A 186 -16.81 -22.73 47.02
CA GLU A 186 -15.89 -22.63 48.15
C GLU A 186 -14.40 -22.64 47.75
N GLN A 187 -14.07 -22.90 46.48
CA GLN A 187 -12.70 -23.00 45.99
C GLN A 187 -12.24 -21.72 45.30
N ASN A 188 -11.14 -21.16 45.81
CA ASN A 188 -10.36 -20.17 45.09
C ASN A 188 -10.03 -20.68 43.67
N PRO A 189 -10.06 -19.80 42.65
CA PRO A 189 -9.76 -20.17 41.28
C PRO A 189 -8.37 -20.83 41.18
N ASP A 190 -8.25 -21.85 40.32
CA ASP A 190 -7.02 -22.63 40.15
C ASP A 190 -5.79 -21.70 40.00
N PRO A 191 -4.77 -21.80 40.87
CA PRO A 191 -3.56 -20.99 40.78
C PRO A 191 -2.90 -21.05 39.39
N LYS A 192 -3.01 -22.18 38.68
CA LYS A 192 -2.49 -22.31 37.31
C LYS A 192 -3.29 -21.48 36.31
N PHE A 193 -4.61 -21.38 36.48
CA PHE A 193 -5.46 -20.51 35.68
C PHE A 193 -5.11 -19.03 35.92
N ILE A 194 -4.98 -18.60 37.18
CA ILE A 194 -4.58 -17.22 37.50
C ILE A 194 -3.21 -16.91 36.87
N GLY A 195 -2.23 -17.81 37.02
CA GLY A 195 -0.92 -17.65 36.43
C GLY A 195 -0.96 -17.54 34.90
N ALA A 196 -1.74 -18.39 34.24
CA ALA A 196 -1.92 -18.35 32.78
C ALA A 196 -2.62 -17.07 32.32
N LEU A 197 -3.63 -16.58 33.06
CA LEU A 197 -4.35 -15.35 32.74
C LEU A 197 -3.45 -14.12 32.89
N ALA A 198 -2.64 -14.08 33.95
CA ALA A 198 -1.65 -13.04 34.16
C ALA A 198 -0.59 -13.02 33.05
N ALA A 199 -0.08 -14.20 32.66
CA ALA A 199 0.85 -14.33 31.54
C ALA A 199 0.23 -13.86 30.22
N TRP A 200 -1.05 -14.20 29.97
CA TRP A 200 -1.75 -13.76 28.78
C TRP A 200 -1.93 -12.24 28.72
N ARG A 201 -2.38 -11.62 29.82
CA ARG A 201 -2.48 -10.16 29.96
C ARG A 201 -1.14 -9.47 29.73
N ALA A 202 -0.04 -10.02 30.27
CA ALA A 202 1.30 -9.49 30.07
C ALA A 202 1.73 -9.57 28.60
N SER A 203 1.43 -10.68 27.92
CA SER A 203 1.69 -10.84 26.49
C SER A 203 0.93 -9.80 25.65
N LEU A 204 -0.35 -9.58 25.94
CA LEU A 204 -1.16 -8.57 25.23
C LEU A 204 -0.65 -7.14 25.46
N LYS A 205 -0.23 -6.79 26.69
CA LYS A 205 0.40 -5.49 26.97
C LYS A 205 1.70 -5.29 26.20
N LYS A 206 2.51 -6.36 26.05
CA LYS A 206 3.73 -6.32 25.25
C LYS A 206 3.41 -6.12 23.77
N GLU A 207 2.43 -6.85 23.24
CA GLU A 207 1.94 -6.67 21.86
C GLU A 207 1.42 -5.26 21.62
N ARG A 208 0.66 -4.69 22.57
CA ARG A 208 0.18 -3.31 22.53
C ARG A 208 1.32 -2.29 22.46
N SER A 209 2.37 -2.47 23.27
CA SER A 209 3.54 -1.59 23.28
C SER A 209 4.33 -1.65 21.96
N ASN A 210 4.53 -2.86 21.41
CA ASN A 210 5.15 -3.03 20.10
C ASN A 210 4.33 -2.37 19.00
N TRP A 211 3.01 -2.60 19.01
CA TRP A 211 2.06 -1.99 18.08
C TRP A 211 2.11 -0.47 18.14
N LEU A 212 2.11 0.11 19.34
CA LEU A 212 2.18 1.57 19.52
C LEU A 212 3.51 2.14 18.99
N THR A 213 4.62 1.41 19.16
CA THR A 213 5.90 1.79 18.57
C THR A 213 5.83 1.83 17.04
N GLU A 214 5.16 0.86 16.41
CA GLU A 214 4.91 0.88 14.96
C GLU A 214 4.03 2.06 14.53
N ILE A 215 3.02 2.43 15.32
CA ILE A 215 2.18 3.62 15.09
C ILE A 215 3.00 4.91 15.16
N ARG A 216 3.80 5.07 16.21
CA ARG A 216 4.69 6.22 16.38
C ARG A 216 5.63 6.38 15.18
N ASN A 217 6.25 5.28 14.76
CA ASN A 217 7.13 5.27 13.58
C ASN A 217 6.37 5.57 12.27
N LEU A 218 5.13 5.09 12.13
CA LEU A 218 4.33 5.35 10.93
C LEU A 218 3.93 6.81 10.80
N PHE A 219 3.54 7.45 11.90
CA PHE A 219 3.09 8.84 11.93
C PHE A 219 4.20 9.84 12.23
N ASP A 220 5.43 9.38 12.45
CA ASP A 220 6.56 10.20 12.93
C ASP A 220 6.16 11.06 14.14
N ALA A 221 5.55 10.41 15.15
CA ALA A 221 4.88 11.07 16.26
C ALA A 221 5.10 10.35 17.60
N GLU A 222 5.12 11.11 18.70
CA GLU A 222 5.31 10.59 20.06
C GLU A 222 3.98 10.48 20.84
N TYR A 223 3.03 9.73 20.28
CA TYR A 223 1.72 9.50 20.94
C TYR A 223 1.88 8.83 22.31
N HIS A 224 1.11 9.27 23.32
CA HIS A 224 1.00 8.51 24.58
C HIS A 224 0.45 7.11 24.35
N ASP A 225 -0.71 7.06 23.69
CA ASP A 225 -1.46 5.88 23.26
C ASP A 225 -2.46 6.29 22.17
N VAL A 226 -2.97 5.34 21.39
CA VAL A 226 -3.90 5.62 20.27
C VAL A 226 -5.03 4.61 20.23
N HIS A 227 -6.29 5.04 20.23
CA HIS A 227 -7.43 4.19 19.94
C HIS A 227 -8.01 4.52 18.56
N PHE A 228 -7.99 3.55 17.65
CA PHE A 228 -8.59 3.75 16.33
C PHE A 228 -10.06 3.37 16.33
N ILE A 229 -10.90 4.34 15.94
CA ILE A 229 -12.34 4.16 15.84
C ILE A 229 -12.68 3.67 14.42
N PRO A 230 -13.23 2.45 14.26
CA PRO A 230 -13.58 1.93 12.95
C PRO A 230 -14.73 2.71 12.30
N ASP A 231 -14.59 3.01 11.02
CA ASP A 231 -15.62 3.58 10.15
C ASP A 231 -15.65 2.83 8.79
N ASP A 232 -16.44 3.33 7.83
CA ASP A 232 -16.61 2.69 6.52
C ASP A 232 -15.44 2.90 5.55
N SER A 233 -14.37 3.63 5.94
CA SER A 233 -13.18 3.85 5.10
C SER A 233 -12.20 2.68 5.08
N GLY A 234 -12.45 1.63 5.88
CA GLY A 234 -11.58 0.47 5.98
C GLY A 234 -11.51 -0.39 4.71
N LEU A 235 -10.31 -0.84 4.34
CA LEU A 235 -10.13 -1.85 3.28
C LEU A 235 -10.90 -3.15 3.59
N PRO A 236 -11.39 -3.90 2.60
CA PRO A 236 -12.26 -5.06 2.81
C PRO A 236 -11.61 -6.19 3.62
N THR A 237 -12.39 -6.88 4.47
CA THR A 237 -11.96 -8.09 5.21
C THR A 237 -12.01 -9.36 4.36
N TYR A 238 -12.75 -9.32 3.25
CA TYR A 238 -13.04 -10.44 2.39
C TYR A 238 -13.72 -11.65 3.04
N ARG A 239 -14.16 -11.58 4.32
CA ARG A 239 -14.83 -12.72 5.00
C ARG A 239 -16.02 -13.25 4.21
N ASN A 240 -16.87 -12.35 3.72
CA ASN A 240 -18.06 -12.68 2.93
C ASN A 240 -17.76 -12.99 1.44
N ALA A 241 -16.49 -12.96 1.01
CA ALA A 241 -16.12 -13.26 -0.37
C ALA A 241 -15.78 -14.76 -0.50
N ALA A 242 -16.70 -15.55 -1.06
CA ALA A 242 -16.52 -16.99 -1.24
C ALA A 242 -15.47 -17.34 -2.30
N ASN A 243 -15.53 -16.67 -3.46
CA ASN A 243 -14.52 -16.79 -4.50
C ASN A 243 -14.11 -15.38 -4.94
N PRO A 244 -12.90 -14.91 -4.60
CA PRO A 244 -12.36 -13.78 -5.32
C PRO A 244 -12.25 -14.28 -6.76
N ASP A 245 -12.77 -13.54 -7.73
CA ASP A 245 -12.61 -13.94 -9.12
C ASP A 245 -11.14 -13.82 -9.55
N LEU A 246 -10.24 -14.63 -8.97
CA LEU A 246 -8.79 -14.64 -9.18
C LEU A 246 -8.45 -15.17 -10.59
N GLY A 247 -9.47 -15.67 -11.31
CA GLY A 247 -9.43 -15.91 -12.75
C GLY A 247 -9.52 -14.63 -13.58
N LYS A 248 -10.12 -13.55 -13.06
CA LYS A 248 -10.14 -12.22 -13.70
C LYS A 248 -8.81 -11.50 -13.50
N TRP A 249 -7.78 -11.89 -14.25
CA TRP A 249 -6.43 -11.30 -14.26
C TRP A 249 -6.35 -9.75 -14.19
N ARG A 250 -7.42 -9.04 -14.60
CA ARG A 250 -7.57 -7.58 -14.51
C ARG A 250 -7.58 -6.99 -13.11
N ARG A 251 -7.55 -7.79 -12.04
CA ARG A 251 -7.41 -7.25 -10.70
C ARG A 251 -6.00 -7.43 -10.11
N TRP A 252 -5.01 -7.97 -10.85
CA TRP A 252 -3.68 -8.29 -10.27
C TRP A 252 -2.59 -7.28 -10.65
N CYS A 253 -1.88 -6.73 -9.67
CA CYS A 253 -0.53 -6.13 -9.76
C CYS A 253 -0.28 -5.14 -10.93
N HIS A 254 -1.26 -4.36 -11.37
CA HIS A 254 -1.10 -3.46 -12.52
C HIS A 254 0.03 -2.46 -12.31
N LEU A 255 0.16 -1.90 -11.10
CA LEU A 255 1.23 -0.95 -10.81
C LEU A 255 2.62 -1.57 -10.88
N ARG A 256 2.84 -2.70 -10.21
CA ARG A 256 4.16 -3.37 -10.21
C ARG A 256 4.57 -3.79 -11.63
N ARG A 257 3.62 -4.18 -12.46
CA ARG A 257 3.86 -4.55 -13.86
C ARG A 257 4.06 -3.36 -14.77
N SER A 258 3.37 -2.25 -14.51
CA SER A 258 3.62 -0.98 -15.20
C SER A 258 5.05 -0.50 -14.94
N LYS A 259 5.55 -0.64 -13.70
CA LYS A 259 6.96 -0.35 -13.36
C LYS A 259 7.93 -1.21 -14.17
N GLU A 260 7.73 -2.54 -14.19
CA GLU A 260 8.59 -3.45 -14.95
C GLU A 260 8.58 -3.13 -16.45
N LEU A 261 7.41 -2.86 -17.03
CA LEU A 261 7.28 -2.48 -18.43
C LEU A 261 7.99 -1.15 -18.72
N ILE A 262 7.79 -0.12 -17.90
CA ILE A 262 8.50 1.16 -18.05
C ILE A 262 10.01 0.96 -17.97
N GLY A 263 10.50 0.15 -17.04
CA GLY A 263 11.93 -0.16 -16.93
C GLY A 263 12.51 -0.77 -18.20
N LYS A 264 11.85 -1.81 -18.75
CA LYS A 264 12.31 -2.44 -20.00
C LYS A 264 12.17 -1.53 -21.21
N LEU A 265 11.11 -0.72 -21.28
CA LEU A 265 10.92 0.24 -22.36
C LEU A 265 11.92 1.40 -22.31
N THR A 266 12.31 1.83 -21.12
CA THR A 266 13.37 2.84 -20.93
C THR A 266 14.70 2.33 -21.49
N LEU A 267 15.09 1.10 -21.13
CA LEU A 267 16.30 0.47 -21.67
C LEU A 267 16.22 0.31 -23.19
N SER A 268 15.08 -0.17 -23.69
CA SER A 268 14.83 -0.29 -25.13
C SER A 268 14.97 1.05 -25.86
N HIS A 269 14.44 2.13 -25.29
CA HIS A 269 14.48 3.46 -25.87
C HIS A 269 15.91 4.04 -25.86
N GLN A 270 16.71 3.76 -24.83
CA GLN A 270 18.13 4.14 -24.77
C GLN A 270 18.95 3.42 -25.85
N GLU A 271 18.68 2.13 -26.08
CA GLU A 271 19.37 1.33 -27.10
C GLU A 271 18.93 1.68 -28.53
N SER A 272 17.63 1.93 -28.72
CA SER A 272 17.05 2.21 -30.03
C SER A 272 15.73 2.97 -29.88
N LYS A 273 15.70 4.24 -30.27
CA LYS A 273 14.43 4.97 -30.40
C LYS A 273 13.58 4.30 -31.48
N PRO A 274 12.26 4.11 -31.29
CA PRO A 274 11.39 3.56 -32.33
C PRO A 274 11.57 4.32 -33.65
N THR A 275 11.89 3.62 -34.74
CA THR A 275 12.28 4.23 -36.01
C THR A 275 11.10 4.88 -36.76
N LEU A 276 9.87 4.50 -36.41
CA LEU A 276 8.63 5.02 -36.99
C LEU A 276 7.61 5.30 -35.89
N PRO A 277 6.81 6.38 -35.97
CA PRO A 277 5.61 6.52 -35.15
C PRO A 277 4.66 5.32 -35.36
N GLY A 278 3.74 5.11 -34.44
CA GLY A 278 2.70 4.09 -34.51
C GLY A 278 1.69 4.31 -35.63
N THR A 279 0.67 3.45 -35.67
CA THR A 279 -0.21 3.26 -36.82
C THR A 279 -1.13 4.44 -37.13
N SER A 280 -1.20 5.48 -36.29
CA SER A 280 -1.94 6.71 -36.59
C SER A 280 -1.43 7.41 -37.85
N PHE A 281 -0.12 7.35 -38.13
CA PHE A 281 0.49 7.92 -39.34
C PHE A 281 0.42 6.99 -40.57
N VAL A 282 0.22 5.69 -40.36
CA VAL A 282 0.27 4.63 -41.41
C VAL A 282 -1.12 4.02 -41.70
N ALA A 283 -2.18 4.54 -41.06
CA ALA A 283 -3.54 3.99 -41.08
C ALA A 283 -4.15 3.84 -42.49
N LYS A 284 -3.65 4.57 -43.49
CA LYS A 284 -4.09 4.45 -44.89
C LYS A 284 -3.48 3.26 -45.64
N SER A 285 -2.25 2.84 -45.31
CA SER A 285 -1.52 1.80 -46.05
C SER A 285 -1.66 0.39 -45.46
N LEU A 286 -1.84 0.28 -44.14
CA LEU A 286 -1.89 -1.03 -43.44
C LEU A 286 -3.23 -1.76 -43.57
N LYS A 287 -4.34 -1.05 -43.81
CA LYS A 287 -5.67 -1.68 -44.03
C LYS A 287 -5.72 -2.57 -45.27
N GLN A 288 -4.81 -2.40 -46.22
CA GLN A 288 -4.74 -3.21 -47.44
C GLN A 288 -3.90 -4.49 -47.31
N MET A 289 -3.10 -4.66 -46.25
CA MET A 289 -2.09 -5.74 -46.17
C MET A 289 -2.37 -6.87 -45.17
N VAL A 290 -3.23 -6.70 -44.17
CA VAL A 290 -3.35 -7.68 -43.08
C VAL A 290 -4.57 -8.58 -43.26
N ASN A 291 -4.42 -9.60 -44.11
CA ASN A 291 -5.33 -10.75 -44.18
C ASN A 291 -4.52 -12.06 -44.18
N GLN A 292 -3.73 -12.28 -43.13
CA GLN A 292 -3.11 -13.57 -42.85
C GLN A 292 -3.22 -13.83 -41.35
N ASN A 293 -3.96 -14.88 -41.00
CA ASN A 293 -4.00 -15.45 -39.66
C ASN A 293 -2.91 -16.52 -39.60
N THR A 294 -1.86 -16.28 -38.83
CA THR A 294 -0.95 -17.33 -38.36
C THR A 294 -1.02 -17.38 -36.84
N GLU A 295 -1.30 -18.57 -36.32
CA GLU A 295 -1.25 -18.85 -34.88
C GLU A 295 0.23 -18.89 -34.47
N SER A 296 0.69 -17.83 -33.80
CA SER A 296 2.01 -17.83 -33.16
C SER A 296 1.94 -18.62 -31.85
N THR A 297 2.69 -19.72 -31.75
CA THR A 297 2.97 -20.41 -30.49
C THR A 297 4.01 -19.62 -29.69
N VAL A 298 3.53 -18.63 -28.92
CA VAL A 298 4.37 -17.85 -28.01
C VAL A 298 4.76 -18.72 -26.81
N VAL A 299 6.06 -18.99 -26.65
CA VAL A 299 6.63 -19.60 -25.44
C VAL A 299 6.61 -18.55 -24.33
N ARG A 300 5.75 -18.77 -23.33
CA ARG A 300 5.51 -17.85 -22.21
C ARG A 300 6.70 -17.81 -21.23
N LYS A 301 7.40 -16.68 -21.11
CA LYS A 301 8.31 -16.40 -19.98
C LYS A 301 7.55 -15.62 -18.91
N THR A 302 6.76 -16.33 -18.10
CA THR A 302 5.84 -15.72 -17.11
C THR A 302 6.21 -15.98 -15.66
N ASP A 303 7.47 -16.28 -15.33
CA ASP A 303 7.82 -16.76 -13.98
C ASP A 303 7.59 -15.72 -12.88
N SER A 304 7.87 -14.44 -13.14
CA SER A 304 7.55 -13.36 -12.20
C SER A 304 6.04 -13.24 -11.97
N VAL A 305 5.22 -13.31 -13.03
CA VAL A 305 3.74 -13.26 -12.96
C VAL A 305 3.20 -14.46 -12.20
N ARG A 306 3.72 -15.64 -12.52
CA ARG A 306 3.38 -16.90 -11.87
C ARG A 306 3.69 -16.83 -10.38
N GLN A 307 4.83 -16.25 -9.99
CA GLN A 307 5.20 -16.12 -8.58
C GLN A 307 4.26 -15.17 -7.83
N GLU A 308 3.93 -14.00 -8.38
CA GLU A 308 2.99 -13.06 -7.76
C GLU A 308 1.58 -13.64 -7.63
N VAL A 309 1.06 -14.26 -8.69
CA VAL A 309 -0.25 -14.90 -8.67
C VAL A 309 -0.25 -16.07 -7.67
N ARG A 310 0.83 -16.84 -7.58
CA ARG A 310 0.98 -17.88 -6.54
C ARG A 310 0.96 -17.29 -5.15
N THR A 311 1.70 -16.20 -4.90
CA THR A 311 1.71 -15.52 -3.60
C THR A 311 0.33 -14.99 -3.24
N LEU A 312 -0.39 -14.40 -4.20
CA LEU A 312 -1.76 -13.92 -4.00
C LEU A 312 -2.72 -15.08 -3.68
N ILE A 313 -2.70 -16.15 -4.48
CA ILE A 313 -3.56 -17.33 -4.28
C ILE A 313 -3.24 -18.01 -2.94
N GLN A 314 -1.95 -18.16 -2.60
CA GLN A 314 -1.51 -18.73 -1.33
C GLN A 314 -2.00 -17.86 -0.16
N SER A 315 -1.80 -16.54 -0.23
CA SER A 315 -2.26 -15.63 0.81
C SER A 315 -3.78 -15.66 0.94
N TRP A 316 -4.52 -15.74 -0.17
CA TRP A 316 -5.97 -15.86 -0.14
C TRP A 316 -6.44 -17.17 0.52
N ARG A 317 -5.85 -18.31 0.14
CA ARG A 317 -6.19 -19.61 0.73
C ARG A 317 -5.89 -19.63 2.22
N SER A 318 -4.69 -19.21 2.61
CA SER A 318 -4.31 -19.14 4.02
C SER A 318 -5.16 -18.14 4.80
N MET A 319 -5.58 -17.02 4.20
CA MET A 319 -6.55 -16.11 4.81
C MET A 319 -7.89 -16.80 5.05
N LYS A 320 -8.38 -17.59 4.08
CA LYS A 320 -9.66 -18.32 4.22
C LYS A 320 -9.60 -19.43 5.25
N GLU A 321 -8.55 -20.23 5.23
CA GLU A 321 -8.30 -21.28 6.22
C GLU A 321 -8.22 -20.68 7.64
N THR A 322 -7.50 -19.56 7.81
CA THR A 322 -7.41 -18.88 9.12
C THR A 322 -8.71 -18.20 9.55
N GLN A 323 -9.50 -17.68 8.61
CA GLN A 323 -10.84 -17.16 8.90
C GLN A 323 -11.74 -18.27 9.43
N GLU A 324 -11.81 -19.41 8.74
CA GLU A 324 -12.64 -20.55 9.11
C GLU A 324 -12.20 -21.16 10.45
N GLU A 325 -10.90 -21.40 10.65
CA GLU A 325 -10.39 -21.94 11.93
C GLU A 325 -10.66 -20.98 13.10
N ALA A 326 -10.54 -19.66 12.88
CA ALA A 326 -10.83 -18.67 13.91
C ALA A 326 -12.32 -18.56 14.22
N GLU A 327 -13.19 -18.63 13.20
CA GLU A 327 -14.64 -18.59 13.36
C GLU A 327 -15.15 -19.80 14.12
N LEU A 328 -14.71 -21.02 13.77
CA LEU A 328 -15.04 -22.24 14.50
C LEU A 328 -14.61 -22.17 15.98
N LEU A 329 -13.40 -21.65 16.25
CA LEU A 329 -12.94 -21.52 17.63
C LEU A 329 -13.69 -20.42 18.39
N GLU A 330 -14.05 -19.31 17.75
CA GLU A 330 -14.84 -18.24 18.35
C GLU A 330 -16.26 -18.72 18.67
N GLU A 331 -16.89 -19.51 17.80
CA GLU A 331 -18.20 -20.15 18.05
C GLU A 331 -18.13 -21.12 19.23
N LEU A 332 -17.04 -21.86 19.38
CA LEU A 332 -16.86 -22.83 20.47
C LEU A 332 -16.51 -22.18 21.82
N THR A 333 -15.91 -20.99 21.81
CA THR A 333 -15.50 -20.33 23.07
C THR A 333 -16.56 -19.42 23.65
N ASP A 334 -17.58 -19.02 22.87
CA ASP A 334 -18.59 -18.00 23.20
C ASP A 334 -17.97 -16.70 23.76
N ASP A 335 -18.74 -15.62 23.84
CA ASP A 335 -18.25 -14.36 24.44
C ASP A 335 -18.29 -14.41 25.99
N LEU A 336 -18.23 -15.61 26.57
CA LEU A 336 -18.32 -15.88 28.00
C LEU A 336 -17.02 -15.47 28.73
N PRO A 337 -17.11 -15.13 30.03
CA PRO A 337 -15.92 -14.89 30.84
C PRO A 337 -14.99 -16.11 30.84
N LEU A 338 -13.67 -15.88 30.83
CA LEU A 338 -12.68 -16.95 30.91
C LEU A 338 -12.77 -17.67 32.26
N GLN A 339 -12.88 -19.00 32.25
CA GLN A 339 -13.02 -19.83 33.44
C GLN A 339 -11.90 -20.86 33.57
N THR A 340 -11.31 -21.31 32.46
CA THR A 340 -10.33 -22.39 32.44
C THR A 340 -9.05 -22.03 31.71
N GLN A 341 -7.98 -22.80 31.94
CA GLN A 341 -6.75 -22.69 31.13
C GLN A 341 -6.99 -23.06 29.65
N GLY A 342 -7.99 -23.90 29.38
CA GLY A 342 -8.42 -24.23 28.03
C GLY A 342 -8.92 -23.00 27.28
N ASP A 343 -9.74 -22.18 27.94
CA ASP A 343 -10.30 -20.95 27.37
C ASP A 343 -9.19 -19.96 27.01
N ILE A 344 -8.21 -19.80 27.91
CA ILE A 344 -7.04 -18.94 27.65
C ILE A 344 -6.25 -19.43 26.43
N LYS A 345 -6.01 -20.74 26.31
CA LYS A 345 -5.32 -21.32 25.15
C LYS A 345 -6.11 -21.12 23.86
N ALA A 346 -7.43 -21.25 23.91
CA ALA A 346 -8.30 -21.01 22.78
C ALA A 346 -8.26 -19.54 22.35
N ARG A 347 -8.35 -18.57 23.28
CA ARG A 347 -8.19 -17.14 22.97
C ARG A 347 -6.82 -16.80 22.40
N GLN A 348 -5.75 -17.37 22.96
CA GLN A 348 -4.41 -17.22 22.42
C GLN A 348 -4.33 -17.70 20.96
N LYS A 349 -4.92 -18.86 20.67
CA LYS A 349 -4.98 -19.41 19.31
C LYS A 349 -5.81 -18.53 18.37
N ILE A 350 -6.99 -18.06 18.80
CA ILE A 350 -7.82 -17.11 18.03
C ILE A 350 -7.03 -15.84 17.72
N PHE A 351 -6.35 -15.26 18.71
CA PHE A 351 -5.52 -14.07 18.50
C PHE A 351 -4.44 -14.28 17.45
N GLN A 352 -3.74 -15.42 17.48
CA GLN A 352 -2.73 -15.76 16.47
C GLN A 352 -3.33 -15.96 15.08
N LEU A 353 -4.48 -16.63 14.98
CA LEU A 353 -5.19 -16.81 13.71
C LEU A 353 -5.66 -15.47 13.13
N ARG A 354 -6.23 -14.58 13.96
CA ARG A 354 -6.66 -13.25 13.52
C ARG A 354 -5.48 -12.35 13.15
N LYS A 355 -4.32 -12.45 13.83
CA LYS A 355 -3.07 -11.80 13.38
C LYS A 355 -2.60 -12.34 12.03
N ALA A 356 -2.69 -13.65 11.81
CA ALA A 356 -2.35 -14.26 10.53
C ALA A 356 -3.32 -13.82 9.42
N GLU A 357 -4.62 -13.77 9.68
CA GLU A 357 -5.64 -13.21 8.77
C GLU A 357 -5.24 -11.79 8.33
N ILE A 358 -4.93 -10.90 9.28
CA ILE A 358 -4.49 -9.53 9.02
C ILE A 358 -3.22 -9.49 8.14
N LYS A 359 -2.28 -10.39 8.39
CA LYS A 359 -1.05 -10.50 7.57
C LYS A 359 -1.38 -10.92 6.14
N TYR A 360 -2.17 -11.96 5.95
CA TYR A 360 -2.50 -12.46 4.62
C TYR A 360 -3.34 -11.48 3.81
N VAL A 361 -4.33 -10.85 4.45
CA VAL A 361 -5.18 -9.86 3.78
C VAL A 361 -4.38 -8.61 3.36
N SER A 362 -3.34 -8.22 4.11
CA SER A 362 -2.47 -7.10 3.72
C SER A 362 -1.74 -7.35 2.40
N VAL A 363 -1.38 -8.61 2.12
CA VAL A 363 -0.80 -9.01 0.83
C VAL A 363 -1.86 -8.91 -0.26
N VAL A 364 -3.10 -9.32 0.03
CA VAL A 364 -4.21 -9.20 -0.93
C VAL A 364 -4.49 -7.73 -1.26
N TRP A 365 -4.58 -6.84 -0.27
CA TRP A 365 -4.78 -5.40 -0.51
C TRP A 365 -3.69 -4.81 -1.39
N LEU A 366 -2.43 -5.18 -1.18
CA LEU A 366 -1.34 -4.63 -1.99
C LEU A 366 -1.42 -5.08 -3.46
N LEU A 367 -1.93 -6.29 -3.73
CA LEU A 367 -1.88 -6.91 -5.06
C LEU A 367 -3.22 -6.83 -5.82
N ASP A 368 -4.34 -6.68 -5.13
CA ASP A 368 -5.70 -6.61 -5.69
C ASP A 368 -6.05 -5.16 -6.06
N GLU A 369 -5.98 -4.83 -7.33
CA GLU A 369 -6.25 -3.49 -7.86
C GLU A 369 -7.69 -3.05 -7.66
N ASP A 370 -8.64 -3.99 -7.51
CA ASP A 370 -10.05 -3.66 -7.25
C ASP A 370 -10.26 -3.06 -5.85
N CYS A 371 -9.38 -3.33 -4.88
CA CYS A 371 -9.49 -2.68 -3.57
C CYS A 371 -9.12 -1.18 -3.61
N TRP A 372 -8.43 -0.74 -4.66
CA TRP A 372 -8.03 0.65 -4.89
C TRP A 372 -8.92 1.38 -5.89
N ARG A 373 -9.88 0.69 -6.52
CA ARG A 373 -10.82 1.33 -7.43
C ARG A 373 -11.85 2.13 -6.64
N ASN A 374 -11.81 3.44 -6.81
CA ASN A 374 -12.77 4.36 -6.23
C ASN A 374 -14.19 4.06 -6.79
N PRO A 375 -15.19 3.69 -5.95
CA PRO A 375 -16.55 3.41 -6.43
C PRO A 375 -17.18 4.61 -7.17
N ALA A 376 -16.75 5.83 -6.84
CA ALA A 376 -17.24 7.07 -7.43
C ALA A 376 -16.82 7.29 -8.90
N ALA A 377 -15.87 6.50 -9.44
CA ALA A 377 -15.38 6.65 -10.82
C ALA A 377 -15.91 5.56 -11.79
N GLY A 378 -16.80 4.68 -11.33
CA GLY A 378 -17.33 3.57 -12.13
C GLY A 378 -18.79 3.76 -12.52
N ASN A 379 -19.04 4.42 -13.66
CA ASN A 379 -20.33 4.27 -14.33
C ASN A 379 -20.55 2.79 -14.68
N SER A 380 -21.60 2.26 -14.05
CA SER A 380 -22.54 1.28 -14.60
C SER A 380 -22.04 -0.17 -14.81
N THR A 381 -22.82 -1.07 -14.19
CA THR A 381 -23.02 -2.50 -14.49
C THR A 381 -22.01 -3.51 -13.92
N VAL A 382 -22.32 -4.00 -12.71
CA VAL A 382 -22.53 -5.44 -12.52
C VAL A 382 -23.76 -5.62 -11.64
N THR A 383 -24.88 -5.95 -12.28
CA THR A 383 -26.08 -6.50 -11.65
C THR A 383 -25.72 -7.76 -10.88
N ILE A 384 -26.14 -7.80 -9.60
CA ILE A 384 -26.20 -8.99 -8.77
C ILE A 384 -27.14 -9.99 -9.46
N LYS A 385 -26.64 -11.20 -9.71
CA LYS A 385 -27.44 -12.42 -9.75
C LYS A 385 -26.71 -13.50 -8.99
#